data_AF-A0AAU0Y771-F1
#
_entry.id   AF-A0AAU0Y771-F1
#
_cell.length_a   1.000
_cell.length_b   1.000
_cell.length_c   1.000
_cell.angle_alpha   90.00
_cell.angle_beta   90.00
_cell.angle_gamma   90.00
#
_symmetry.space_group_name_H-M   'P 1'
#
loop_
_entity.id
_entity.type
_entity.pdbx_description
1 polymer ?
#
loop_
_entity_poly.entity_id
_entity_poly.type
_entity_poly.pdbx_seq_one_letter_code
_entity_poly.pdbx_strand_id
1 'polypeptide(L)'
;MLTVRPTLPKIEGGRVQGLLQLIEDGIHLVVAALLVLLAGLLTVGVVHDVIRSIQGPYREDTVVLSALDNGLVLFIVAELLHTVRLTIRNQTLDAEPFLVVGLIAGIRKVLIVTAEAEKSFRWNVEGIELLILAGLILVMATAAYVWRRSTRPGDYFPLQEAGRSPSPAPSPTPGRGS
;
A
#
# COMPACT_ATOMS: atom_id res chain seq x y z
N MET A 1 30.90 -46.21 -10.82
CA MET A 1 30.88 -44.74 -10.95
C MET A 1 30.23 -44.15 -9.71
N LEU A 2 31.03 -43.56 -8.80
CA LEU A 2 30.57 -42.90 -7.58
C LEU A 2 30.19 -41.45 -7.92
N THR A 3 28.88 -41.14 -7.98
CA THR A 3 28.41 -39.76 -8.02
C THR A 3 28.47 -39.20 -6.60
N VAL A 4 29.60 -38.59 -6.26
CA VAL A 4 29.74 -37.78 -5.05
C VAL A 4 28.83 -36.56 -5.22
N ARG A 5 27.73 -36.51 -4.46
CA ARG A 5 26.90 -35.30 -4.37
C ARG A 5 27.63 -34.28 -3.49
N PRO A 6 27.91 -33.06 -3.97
CA PRO A 6 28.47 -32.02 -3.13
C PRO A 6 27.41 -31.58 -2.11
N THR A 7 27.67 -31.83 -0.83
CA THR A 7 26.88 -31.28 0.28
C THR A 7 27.29 -29.80 0.45
N LEU A 8 26.45 -28.89 -0.03
CA LEU A 8 26.59 -27.45 0.24
C LEU A 8 26.41 -27.18 1.75
N PRO A 9 27.37 -26.49 2.41
CA PRO A 9 27.29 -26.18 3.83
C PRO A 9 26.13 -25.19 4.09
N LYS A 10 25.16 -25.62 4.91
CA LYS A 10 23.87 -24.95 5.18
C LYS A 10 23.90 -24.06 6.45
N ILE A 11 25.06 -23.57 6.90
CA ILE A 11 25.22 -23.09 8.30
C ILE A 11 25.54 -21.57 8.44
N GLU A 12 25.79 -20.83 7.36
CA GLU A 12 26.02 -19.38 7.46
C GLU A 12 24.76 -18.52 7.26
N GLY A 13 23.80 -18.95 6.43
CA GLY A 13 22.65 -18.12 6.05
C GLY A 13 21.74 -17.69 7.21
N GLY A 14 21.57 -18.53 8.24
CA GLY A 14 20.65 -18.24 9.34
C GLY A 14 21.09 -17.08 10.25
N ARG A 15 22.39 -16.92 10.48
CA ARG A 15 22.92 -15.82 11.33
C ARG A 15 22.86 -14.48 10.61
N VAL A 16 23.14 -14.45 9.30
CA VAL A 16 23.07 -13.21 8.51
C VAL A 16 21.61 -12.79 8.31
N GLN A 17 20.71 -13.73 8.05
CA GLN A 17 19.27 -13.47 7.95
C GLN A 17 18.70 -12.93 9.26
N GLY A 18 19.06 -13.52 10.41
CA GLY A 18 18.62 -13.03 11.71
C GLY A 18 19.14 -11.62 12.04
N LEU A 19 20.40 -11.31 11.68
CA LEU A 19 20.95 -9.97 11.88
C LEU A 19 20.27 -8.93 10.98
N LEU A 20 20.01 -9.29 9.71
CA LEU A 20 19.30 -8.42 8.77
C LEU A 20 17.88 -8.11 9.23
N GLN A 21 17.14 -9.12 9.69
CA GLN A 21 15.79 -8.95 10.23
C GLN A 21 15.78 -8.06 11.48
N LEU A 22 16.73 -8.26 12.39
CA LEU A 22 16.82 -7.45 13.62
C LEU A 22 17.13 -5.97 13.31
N ILE A 23 17.99 -5.72 12.32
CA ILE A 23 18.29 -4.36 11.85
C ILE A 23 17.08 -3.75 11.14
N GLU A 24 16.41 -4.50 10.28
CA GLU A 24 15.20 -4.06 9.58
C GLU A 24 14.09 -3.68 10.55
N ASP A 25 13.80 -4.52 11.53
CA ASP A 25 12.82 -4.25 12.58
C ASP A 25 13.22 -3.01 13.40
N GLY A 26 14.51 -2.87 13.72
CA GLY A 26 15.04 -1.70 14.40
C GLY A 26 14.85 -0.40 13.61
N ILE A 27 15.11 -0.43 12.29
CA ILE A 27 14.90 0.73 11.41
C ILE A 27 13.42 1.10 11.35
N HIS A 28 12.54 0.13 11.15
CA HIS A 28 11.09 0.38 11.10
C HIS A 28 10.58 0.95 12.42
N LEU A 29 11.08 0.47 13.57
CA LEU A 29 10.73 0.98 14.88
C LEU A 29 11.15 2.44 15.06
N VAL A 30 12.39 2.78 14.69
CA VAL A 30 12.92 4.15 14.79
C VAL A 30 12.15 5.10 13.88
N VAL A 31 11.90 4.70 12.62
CA VAL A 31 11.11 5.49 11.66
C VAL A 31 9.70 5.69 12.18
N ALA A 32 9.03 4.65 12.68
CA ALA A 32 7.70 4.75 13.26
C ALA A 32 7.68 5.71 14.46
N ALA A 33 8.64 5.59 15.38
CA ALA A 33 8.75 6.46 16.54
C ALA A 33 8.94 7.94 16.14
N LEU A 34 9.82 8.21 15.17
CA LEU A 34 10.06 9.56 14.67
C LEU A 34 8.80 10.14 13.99
N LEU A 35 8.12 9.35 13.17
CA LEU A 35 6.88 9.78 12.50
C LEU A 35 5.75 10.05 13.50
N VAL A 36 5.61 9.22 14.54
CA VAL A 36 4.63 9.44 15.62
C VAL A 36 4.95 10.72 16.39
N LEU A 37 6.22 10.95 16.72
CA LEU A 37 6.66 12.17 17.39
C LEU A 37 6.35 13.41 16.53
N LEU A 38 6.73 13.37 15.25
CA LEU A 38 6.49 14.46 14.31
C LEU A 38 5.00 14.72 14.11
N ALA A 39 4.20 13.66 13.95
CA ALA A 39 2.74 13.77 13.85
C ALA A 39 2.16 14.44 15.10
N GLY A 40 2.62 14.05 16.29
CA GLY A 40 2.21 14.66 17.56
C GLY A 40 2.56 16.16 17.61
N LEU A 41 3.81 16.53 17.32
CA LEU A 41 4.25 17.92 17.31
C LEU A 41 3.46 18.78 16.32
N LEU A 42 3.27 18.30 15.09
CA LEU A 42 2.49 18.99 14.06
C LEU A 42 1.02 19.14 14.47
N THR A 43 0.43 18.09 15.05
CA THR A 43 -0.97 18.14 15.52
C THR A 43 -1.15 19.19 16.59
N VAL A 44 -0.26 19.25 17.58
CA VAL A 44 -0.29 20.29 18.63
C VAL A 44 -0.14 21.68 18.00
N GLY A 45 0.77 21.86 17.05
CA GLY A 45 0.95 23.11 16.31
C GLY A 45 -0.33 23.56 15.60
N VAL A 46 -0.91 22.68 14.77
CA VAL A 46 -2.15 22.94 14.03
C VAL A 46 -3.29 23.34 14.98
N VAL A 47 -3.51 22.57 16.04
CA VAL A 47 -4.59 22.84 17.02
C VAL A 47 -4.37 24.18 17.71
N HIS A 48 -3.14 24.47 18.14
CA HIS A 48 -2.81 25.72 18.80
C HIS A 48 -3.02 26.93 17.88
N ASP A 49 -2.62 26.82 16.61
CA ASP A 49 -2.79 27.90 15.63
C ASP A 49 -4.26 28.16 15.32
N VAL A 50 -5.07 27.11 15.18
CA VAL A 50 -6.52 27.22 14.99
C VAL A 50 -7.19 27.90 16.19
N ILE A 51 -6.89 27.47 17.42
CA ILE A 51 -7.48 28.07 18.63
C ILE A 51 -7.10 29.56 18.74
N ARG A 52 -5.82 29.89 18.56
CA ARG A 52 -5.34 31.29 18.62
C ARG A 52 -6.01 32.15 17.54
N SER A 53 -6.24 31.58 16.36
CA SER A 53 -6.84 32.29 15.24
C SER A 53 -8.33 32.61 15.47
N ILE A 54 -9.08 31.68 16.07
CA ILE A 54 -10.49 31.89 16.47
C ILE A 54 -10.60 32.94 17.60
N GLN A 55 -9.60 33.08 18.46
CA GLN A 55 -9.62 34.05 19.55
C GLN A 55 -9.12 35.45 19.15
N GLY A 56 -8.47 35.59 18.00
CA GLY A 56 -7.86 36.84 17.52
C GLY A 56 -8.70 37.62 16.50
N PRO A 57 -8.12 38.69 15.91
CA PRO A 57 -8.77 39.44 14.83
C PRO A 57 -8.97 38.53 13.60
N TYR A 58 -10.22 38.25 13.26
CA TYR A 58 -10.60 37.34 12.18
C TYR A 58 -10.18 37.89 10.81
N ARG A 59 -9.26 37.18 10.14
CA ARG A 59 -8.96 37.33 8.71
C ARG A 59 -9.07 35.95 8.05
N GLU A 60 -10.28 35.61 7.61
CA GLU A 60 -10.68 34.27 7.17
C GLU A 60 -9.67 33.62 6.20
N ASP A 61 -9.24 34.37 5.19
CA ASP A 61 -8.32 33.91 4.15
C ASP A 61 -6.98 33.42 4.72
N THR A 62 -6.46 34.14 5.72
CA THR A 62 -5.13 33.82 6.31
C THR A 62 -5.22 32.60 7.23
N VAL A 63 -6.36 32.40 7.88
CA VAL A 63 -6.63 31.23 8.74
C VAL A 63 -6.69 29.96 7.91
N VAL A 64 -7.47 29.99 6.81
CA VAL A 64 -7.68 28.82 5.96
C VAL A 64 -6.38 28.40 5.28
N LEU A 65 -5.62 29.34 4.71
CA LEU A 65 -4.35 29.04 4.06
C LEU A 65 -3.33 28.45 5.04
N SER A 66 -3.23 28.98 6.26
CA SER A 66 -2.30 28.46 7.28
C SER A 66 -2.73 27.09 7.81
N ALA A 67 -4.02 26.86 7.97
CA ALA A 67 -4.55 25.57 8.40
C ALA A 67 -4.37 24.50 7.31
N LEU A 68 -4.56 24.86 6.05
CA LEU A 68 -4.33 23.97 4.92
C LEU A 68 -2.85 23.59 4.81
N ASP A 69 -1.94 24.55 4.93
CA ASP A 69 -0.48 24.30 4.88
C ASP A 69 -0.02 23.32 5.96
N ASN A 70 -0.30 23.62 7.23
CA ASN A 70 0.07 22.76 8.34
C ASN A 70 -0.68 21.41 8.32
N GLY A 71 -1.95 21.42 7.90
CA GLY A 71 -2.77 20.22 7.77
C GLY A 71 -2.27 19.29 6.66
N LEU A 72 -1.82 19.84 5.53
CA LEU A 72 -1.21 19.10 4.43
C LEU A 72 0.12 18.47 4.86
N VAL A 73 0.96 19.19 5.60
CA VAL A 73 2.19 18.62 6.19
C VAL A 73 1.86 17.50 7.17
N LEU A 74 0.87 17.68 8.05
CA LEU A 74 0.40 16.63 8.95
C LEU A 74 -0.11 15.40 8.18
N PHE A 75 -0.82 15.63 7.07
CA PHE A 75 -1.30 14.59 6.19
C PHE A 75 -0.13 13.81 5.57
N ILE A 76 0.97 14.46 5.14
CA ILE A 76 2.18 13.73 4.69
C ILE A 76 2.68 12.78 5.78
N VAL A 77 2.83 13.26 7.01
CA VAL A 77 3.37 12.45 8.12
C VAL A 77 2.43 11.30 8.47
N ALA A 78 1.12 11.54 8.48
CA ALA A 78 0.13 10.49 8.71
C ALA A 78 0.20 9.39 7.64
N GLU A 79 0.49 9.74 6.38
CA GLU A 79 0.61 8.75 5.30
C GLU A 79 1.89 7.93 5.38
N LEU A 80 3.00 8.57 5.71
CA LEU A 80 4.25 7.86 5.95
C LEU A 80 4.06 6.86 7.10
N LEU A 81 3.38 7.26 8.16
CA LEU A 81 3.06 6.36 9.28
C LEU A 81 2.14 5.22 8.84
N HIS A 82 1.17 5.48 7.98
CA HIS A 82 0.31 4.44 7.40
C HIS A 82 1.12 3.43 6.58
N THR A 83 2.04 3.92 5.74
CA THR A 83 2.92 3.09 4.90
C THR A 83 3.83 2.22 5.76
N VAL A 84 4.49 2.81 6.76
CA VAL A 84 5.35 2.11 7.72
C VAL A 84 4.57 1.04 8.48
N ARG A 85 3.37 1.37 8.97
CA ARG A 85 2.48 0.41 9.64
C ARG A 85 2.12 -0.75 8.72
N LEU A 86 1.84 -0.49 7.45
CA LEU A 86 1.53 -1.53 6.47
C LEU A 86 2.73 -2.44 6.22
N THR A 87 3.93 -1.88 6.09
CA THR A 87 5.17 -2.66 5.94
C THR A 87 5.42 -3.55 7.16
N ILE A 88 5.28 -3.00 8.37
CA ILE A 88 5.42 -3.76 9.62
C ILE A 88 4.39 -4.89 9.71
N ARG A 89 3.14 -4.63 9.31
CA ARG A 89 2.06 -5.62 9.41
C ARG A 89 2.22 -6.77 8.42
N ASN A 90 2.65 -6.48 7.19
CA ASN A 90 2.56 -7.44 6.12
C ASN A 90 3.88 -8.17 5.80
N GLN A 91 5.07 -7.69 6.21
CA GLN A 91 6.43 -8.23 5.90
C GLN A 91 6.72 -8.59 4.43
N THR A 92 5.72 -8.53 3.55
CA THR A 92 5.72 -8.74 2.11
C THR A 92 4.74 -7.74 1.51
N LEU A 93 5.21 -6.93 0.56
CA LEU A 93 4.39 -5.93 -0.11
C LEU A 93 3.52 -6.62 -1.16
N ASP A 94 2.29 -6.96 -0.80
CA ASP A 94 1.28 -7.35 -1.78
C ASP A 94 1.01 -6.19 -2.74
N ALA A 95 0.93 -6.48 -4.04
CA ALA A 95 0.81 -5.44 -5.07
C ALA A 95 -0.46 -4.60 -4.92
N GLU A 96 -1.56 -5.18 -4.44
CA GLU A 96 -2.83 -4.47 -4.28
C GLU A 96 -2.76 -3.35 -3.21
N PRO A 97 -2.41 -3.63 -1.94
CA PRO A 97 -2.32 -2.57 -0.93
C PRO A 97 -1.18 -1.58 -1.21
N PHE A 98 -0.08 -2.02 -1.82
CA PHE A 98 1.00 -1.11 -2.22
C PHE A 98 0.54 -0.10 -3.28
N LEU A 99 -0.15 -0.56 -4.34
CA LEU A 99 -0.68 0.32 -5.39
C LEU A 99 -1.73 1.30 -4.85
N VAL A 100 -2.58 0.87 -3.91
CA VAL A 100 -3.57 1.76 -3.28
C VAL A 100 -2.90 2.84 -2.44
N VAL A 101 -1.93 2.49 -1.59
CA VAL A 101 -1.18 3.47 -0.79
C VAL A 101 -0.41 4.43 -1.69
N GLY A 102 0.23 3.92 -2.75
CA GLY A 102 0.90 4.76 -3.75
C GLY A 102 -0.08 5.75 -4.41
N LEU A 103 -1.28 5.29 -4.78
CA LEU A 103 -2.28 6.14 -5.42
C LEU A 103 -2.76 7.27 -4.49
N ILE A 104 -3.04 6.94 -3.23
CA ILE A 104 -3.44 7.93 -2.22
C ILE A 104 -2.30 8.92 -1.95
N ALA A 105 -1.05 8.46 -1.88
CA ALA A 105 0.12 9.32 -1.72
C ALA A 105 0.31 10.27 -2.92
N GLY A 106 0.08 9.78 -4.15
CA GLY A 106 0.11 10.60 -5.36
C GLY A 106 -0.95 11.71 -5.34
N ILE A 107 -2.21 11.36 -5.06
CA ILE A 107 -3.32 12.32 -4.96
C ILE A 107 -3.03 13.37 -3.87
N ARG A 108 -2.51 12.93 -2.73
CA ARG A 108 -2.08 13.81 -1.63
C ARG A 108 -1.04 14.83 -2.08
N LYS A 109 -0.02 14.41 -2.83
CA LYS A 109 1.02 15.32 -3.33
C LYS A 109 0.46 16.33 -4.32
N VAL A 110 -0.52 15.97 -5.14
CA VAL A 110 -1.22 16.93 -6.01
C VAL A 110 -1.92 18.02 -5.20
N LEU A 111 -2.60 17.66 -4.11
CA LEU A 111 -3.25 18.65 -3.23
C LEU A 111 -2.24 19.60 -2.59
N ILE A 112 -1.08 19.07 -2.16
CA ILE A 112 0.00 19.86 -1.56
C ILE A 112 0.56 20.86 -2.57
N VAL A 113 0.96 20.38 -3.75
CA VAL A 113 1.55 21.23 -4.78
C VAL A 113 0.55 22.29 -5.26
N THR A 114 -0.74 21.95 -5.32
CA THR A 114 -1.79 22.90 -5.71
C THR A 114 -2.00 23.99 -4.65
N ALA A 115 -1.95 23.64 -3.35
CA ALA A 115 -2.05 24.60 -2.26
C ALA A 115 -0.80 25.50 -2.14
N GLU A 116 0.40 24.96 -2.40
CA GLU A 116 1.64 25.75 -2.45
C GLU A 116 1.64 26.69 -3.66
N ALA A 117 1.15 26.23 -4.81
CA ALA A 117 0.99 27.02 -6.04
C ALA A 117 0.05 28.23 -5.87
N GLU A 118 -0.96 28.15 -5.00
CA GLU A 118 -1.87 29.26 -4.73
C GLU A 118 -1.12 30.50 -4.19
N LYS A 119 -0.03 30.29 -3.43
CA LYS A 119 0.79 31.38 -2.89
C LYS A 119 1.65 32.07 -3.96
N SER A 120 2.18 31.33 -4.94
CA SER A 120 3.01 31.88 -6.01
C SER A 120 3.15 30.94 -7.21
N PHE A 121 2.16 30.91 -8.11
CA PHE A 121 2.16 29.94 -9.20
C PHE A 121 3.21 30.20 -10.29
N ARG A 122 4.06 29.21 -10.57
CA ARG A 122 5.06 29.22 -11.65
C ARG A 122 4.92 27.97 -12.52
N TRP A 123 4.36 28.17 -13.73
CA TRP A 123 4.12 27.11 -14.72
C TRP A 123 5.35 26.23 -15.02
N ASN A 124 6.56 26.82 -14.97
CA ASN A 124 7.78 26.13 -15.34
C ASN A 124 8.21 25.02 -14.36
N VAL A 125 7.86 25.12 -13.08
CA VAL A 125 8.27 24.14 -12.06
C VAL A 125 7.05 23.38 -11.56
N GLU A 126 6.08 24.10 -10.99
CA GLU A 126 4.88 23.50 -10.38
C GLU A 126 3.96 22.88 -11.43
N GLY A 127 3.85 23.51 -12.61
CA GLY A 127 3.05 22.96 -13.73
C GLY A 127 3.61 21.63 -14.23
N ILE A 128 4.95 21.50 -14.32
CA ILE A 128 5.62 20.26 -14.71
C ILE A 128 5.47 19.21 -13.59
N GLU A 129 5.65 19.58 -12.33
CA GLU A 129 5.47 18.68 -11.19
C GLU A 129 4.04 18.12 -11.16
N LEU A 130 3.02 18.96 -11.30
CA LEU A 130 1.62 18.53 -11.36
C LEU A 130 1.34 17.61 -12.54
N LEU A 131 1.90 17.90 -13.73
CA LEU A 131 1.72 17.06 -14.91
C LEU A 131 2.36 15.67 -14.73
N ILE A 132 3.56 15.61 -14.15
CA ILE A 132 4.23 14.34 -13.83
C ILE A 132 3.42 13.56 -12.79
N LEU A 133 2.95 14.22 -11.72
CA LEU A 133 2.13 13.59 -10.68
C LEU A 133 0.82 13.05 -11.25
N ALA A 134 0.13 13.82 -12.09
CA ALA A 134 -1.09 13.38 -12.76
C ALA A 134 -0.82 12.16 -13.66
N GLY A 135 0.29 12.18 -14.42
CA GLY A 135 0.72 11.05 -15.22
C GLY A 135 1.01 9.81 -14.38
N LEU A 136 1.73 9.95 -13.27
CA LEU A 136 2.06 8.86 -12.34
C LEU A 136 0.78 8.25 -11.74
N ILE A 137 -0.17 9.08 -11.30
CA ILE A 137 -1.47 8.64 -10.79
C ILE A 137 -2.21 7.83 -11.85
N LEU A 138 -2.23 8.28 -13.11
CA LEU A 138 -2.92 7.60 -14.20
C LEU A 138 -2.28 6.23 -14.51
N VAL A 139 -0.94 6.18 -14.53
CA VAL A 139 -0.18 4.93 -14.69
C VAL A 139 -0.49 3.96 -13.55
N MET A 140 -0.46 4.41 -12.30
CA MET A 140 -0.76 3.55 -11.15
C MET A 140 -2.22 3.12 -11.10
N ALA A 141 -3.17 3.99 -11.46
CA ALA A 141 -4.58 3.63 -11.58
C ALA A 141 -4.80 2.56 -12.67
N THR A 142 -4.11 2.68 -13.81
CA THR A 142 -4.16 1.70 -14.89
C THR A 142 -3.53 0.38 -14.46
N ALA A 143 -2.39 0.41 -13.78
CA ALA A 143 -1.74 -0.77 -13.21
C ALA A 143 -2.66 -1.47 -12.20
N ALA A 144 -3.30 -0.72 -11.30
CA ALA A 144 -4.25 -1.24 -10.33
C ALA A 144 -5.50 -1.84 -11.01
N TYR A 145 -6.00 -1.22 -12.08
CA TYR A 145 -7.11 -1.73 -12.87
C TYR A 145 -6.76 -3.07 -13.56
N VAL A 146 -5.60 -3.14 -14.21
CA VAL A 146 -5.11 -4.38 -14.86
C VAL A 146 -4.88 -5.47 -13.82
N TRP A 147 -4.25 -5.16 -12.69
CA TRP A 147 -4.03 -6.10 -11.60
C TRP A 147 -5.35 -6.68 -11.07
N ARG A 148 -6.33 -5.82 -10.79
CA ARG A 148 -7.67 -6.24 -10.34
C ARG A 148 -8.39 -7.13 -11.34
N ARG A 149 -8.16 -6.94 -12.64
CA ARG A 149 -8.75 -7.77 -13.69
C ARG A 149 -8.09 -9.14 -13.79
N SER A 150 -6.76 -9.21 -13.69
CA SER A 150 -6.01 -10.47 -13.81
C SER A 150 -6.18 -11.41 -12.61
N THR A 151 -6.42 -10.87 -11.42
CA THR A 151 -6.63 -11.66 -10.19
C THR A 151 -8.08 -12.15 -10.03
N ARG A 152 -8.97 -11.89 -11.00
CA ARG A 152 -10.31 -12.50 -11.11
C ARG A 152 -10.37 -13.59 -12.20
N PRO A 153 -9.71 -14.76 -12.07
CA PRO A 153 -10.13 -15.96 -12.80
C PRO A 153 -11.28 -16.65 -12.02
N GLY A 154 -12.43 -15.98 -11.98
CA GLY A 154 -13.70 -16.61 -11.63
C GLY A 154 -14.40 -16.97 -12.93
N ASP A 155 -14.20 -18.21 -13.37
CA ASP A 155 -15.11 -19.05 -14.18
C ASP A 155 -14.36 -20.29 -14.68
N TYR A 156 -13.63 -20.98 -13.81
CA TYR A 156 -13.35 -22.39 -14.04
C TYR A 156 -14.63 -23.15 -13.72
N PHE A 157 -15.56 -23.11 -14.68
CA PHE A 157 -16.65 -24.06 -14.83
C PHE A 157 -16.24 -25.46 -14.33
N PRO A 158 -16.87 -26.02 -13.29
CA PRO A 158 -16.90 -27.46 -13.17
C PRO A 158 -17.86 -27.99 -14.24
N LEU A 159 -17.40 -28.10 -15.50
CA LEU A 159 -18.00 -28.99 -16.52
C LEU A 159 -17.79 -30.48 -16.16
N GLN A 160 -17.55 -30.79 -14.88
CA GLN A 160 -17.09 -32.09 -14.42
C GLN A 160 -17.98 -32.70 -13.33
N GLU A 161 -19.25 -32.31 -13.29
CA GLU A 161 -20.29 -33.07 -12.55
C GLU A 161 -21.39 -33.62 -13.46
N ALA A 162 -21.59 -33.09 -14.67
CA ALA A 162 -22.61 -33.62 -15.60
C ALA A 162 -22.17 -34.87 -16.39
N GLY A 163 -20.86 -35.20 -16.39
CA GLY A 163 -20.29 -36.32 -17.17
C GLY A 163 -19.77 -37.49 -16.34
N ARG A 164 -19.92 -37.46 -15.01
CA ARG A 164 -19.37 -38.48 -14.10
C ARG A 164 -20.44 -39.12 -13.22
N SER A 165 -21.54 -39.56 -13.84
CA SER A 165 -22.24 -40.74 -13.33
C SER A 165 -21.75 -41.94 -14.14
N PRO A 166 -20.85 -42.78 -13.62
CA PRO A 166 -20.50 -44.03 -14.26
C PRO A 166 -21.73 -44.94 -14.33
N SER A 167 -22.21 -45.24 -15.52
CA SER A 167 -22.77 -46.58 -15.81
C SER A 167 -21.55 -47.48 -15.99
N PRO A 168 -21.37 -48.68 -15.35
CA PRO A 168 -22.34 -49.79 -15.42
C PRO A 168 -22.27 -50.85 -14.27
N ALA A 169 -23.15 -51.87 -14.30
CA ALA A 169 -22.76 -53.28 -14.12
C ALA A 169 -23.90 -54.23 -14.57
N PRO A 170 -23.71 -55.12 -15.57
CA PRO A 170 -24.66 -56.18 -15.89
C PRO A 170 -24.47 -57.45 -15.02
N SER A 171 -25.57 -57.90 -14.39
CA SER A 171 -25.97 -59.24 -13.87
C SER A 171 -25.05 -60.06 -12.95
N PRO A 172 -25.66 -60.80 -12.00
CA PRO A 172 -25.64 -62.25 -12.12
C PRO A 172 -27.06 -62.85 -12.06
N THR A 173 -27.40 -63.66 -13.05
CA THR A 173 -28.54 -64.58 -13.02
C THR A 173 -28.25 -65.74 -12.08
N PRO A 174 -29.06 -65.99 -11.04
CA PRO A 174 -29.01 -67.23 -10.30
C PRO A 174 -30.19 -68.13 -10.71
N GLY A 175 -29.87 -69.38 -11.07
CA GLY A 175 -30.73 -70.50 -10.72
C GLY A 175 -31.80 -70.90 -11.72
N ARG A 176 -31.45 -71.92 -12.52
CA ARG A 176 -32.34 -72.95 -13.06
C ARG A 176 -33.29 -73.47 -11.95
N GLY A 177 -34.59 -73.50 -12.22
CA GLY A 177 -35.59 -74.16 -11.38
C GLY A 177 -36.90 -74.36 -12.12
N SER A 178 -37.26 -75.64 -12.31
CA SER A 178 -38.47 -76.24 -12.92
C SER A 178 -38.77 -75.93 -14.39
#